data_AF-A0A0M2DPW8-F1
#
_entry.id   AF-A0A0M2DPW8-F1
#
_cell.length_a   1.000
_cell.length_b   1.000
_cell.length_c   1.000
_cell.angle_alpha   90.00
_cell.angle_beta   90.00
_cell.angle_gamma   90.00
#
_symmetry.space_group_name_H-M   'P 1'
#
loop_
_entity.id
_entity.type
_entity.pdbx_description
1 polymer ?
#
loop_
_entity_poly.entity_id
_entity_poly.type
_entity_poly.pdbx_seq_one_letter_code
_entity_poly.pdbx_strand_id
1 'polypeptide(L)'
;MSTGRGLGNNAAGRLYTFFTELRNSLASYKEAQKAWAQTLKLSSEEQGVAGYRIAEAIVACDRELNLITAALRDGNYADNLTSPYLHTLRNALNINLVQGSSSQTNQYLREEVLLSLRWASVVLPDEDHQATAESMAELKALVAELEAALKSQGIPPHFRQYAKGLLDSLRTAMTMWPIQGEAPLRNAVRKAVADAQFEEEVLKAELDEMGDHPEVETLREKIGSTIKKAATITGDIEKLSKGYGYLLDKGREFGQIIADSISSLGQ
;
A
#
# COMPACT_ATOMS: atom_id res chain seq x y z
N MET A 1 -9.33 19.84 32.08
CA MET A 1 -8.03 19.88 31.40
C MET A 1 -8.17 19.04 30.14
N SER A 2 -8.19 19.67 28.96
CA SER A 2 -8.27 18.94 27.69
C SER A 2 -6.99 18.13 27.54
N THR A 3 -7.09 16.80 27.55
CA THR A 3 -6.02 15.94 27.02
C THR A 3 -5.76 16.39 25.59
N GLY A 4 -4.61 17.03 25.36
CA GLY A 4 -4.25 17.51 24.02
C GLY A 4 -4.33 16.33 23.04
N ARG A 5 -4.96 16.54 21.89
CA ARG A 5 -5.00 15.54 20.82
C ARG A 5 -3.57 15.12 20.50
N GLY A 6 -3.33 13.80 20.46
CA GLY A 6 -2.05 13.21 20.06
C GLY A 6 -1.76 13.43 18.57
N LEU A 7 -0.84 12.66 18.01
CA LEU A 7 -0.62 12.67 16.56
C LEU A 7 -1.94 12.30 15.85
N GLY A 8 -2.36 13.12 14.88
CA GLY A 8 -3.59 12.87 14.13
C GLY A 8 -3.46 11.68 13.18
N ASN A 9 -4.57 10.97 13.01
CA ASN A 9 -4.75 9.86 12.10
C ASN A 9 -5.09 10.34 10.67
N ASN A 10 -4.18 11.12 10.07
CA ASN A 10 -4.34 11.71 8.74
C ASN A 10 -3.02 11.75 7.95
N ALA A 11 -3.07 12.20 6.70
CA ALA A 11 -1.91 12.37 5.83
C ALA A 11 -0.71 13.07 6.50
N ALA A 12 -0.95 14.15 7.26
CA ALA A 12 0.13 14.86 7.93
C ALA A 12 0.78 14.03 9.05
N GLY A 13 -0.01 13.27 9.82
CA GLY A 13 0.50 12.36 10.84
C GLY A 13 1.30 11.19 10.24
N ARG A 14 0.83 10.64 9.12
CA ARG A 14 1.56 9.62 8.35
C ARG A 14 2.89 10.14 7.85
N LEU A 15 2.91 11.27 7.15
CA LEU A 15 4.15 11.87 6.66
C LEU A 15 5.11 12.27 7.79
N TYR A 16 4.60 12.79 8.91
CA TYR A 16 5.43 13.08 10.08
C TYR A 16 6.16 11.83 10.58
N THR A 17 5.43 10.72 10.73
CA THR A 17 6.00 9.43 11.16
C THR A 17 7.03 8.95 10.14
N PHE A 18 6.67 8.93 8.86
CA PHE A 18 7.55 8.50 7.77
C PHE A 18 8.85 9.31 7.69
N PHE A 19 8.77 10.65 7.71
CA PHE A 19 9.96 11.49 7.65
C PHE A 19 10.80 11.43 8.92
N THR A 20 10.19 11.17 10.08
CA THR A 20 10.92 10.91 11.32
C THR A 20 11.73 9.62 11.22
N GLU A 21 11.11 8.54 10.74
CA GLU A 21 11.80 7.27 10.48
C GLU A 21 12.91 7.41 9.43
N LEU A 22 12.67 8.18 8.36
CA LEU A 22 13.67 8.49 7.35
C LEU A 22 14.85 9.25 7.93
N ARG A 23 14.60 10.29 8.73
CA ARG A 23 15.64 11.07 9.41
C ARG A 23 16.51 10.18 10.30
N ASN A 24 15.90 9.28 11.07
CA ASN A 24 16.62 8.33 11.91
C ASN A 24 17.46 7.34 11.07
N SER A 25 16.93 6.89 9.94
CA SER A 25 17.64 6.03 9.00
C SER A 25 18.82 6.77 8.35
N LEU A 26 18.65 8.04 7.96
CA LEU A 26 19.71 8.88 7.40
C LEU A 26 20.85 9.15 8.39
N ALA A 27 20.59 9.12 9.69
CA ALA A 27 21.64 9.16 10.70
C ALA A 27 22.42 7.84 10.82
N SER A 28 21.81 6.72 10.43
CA SER A 28 22.38 5.37 10.56
C SER A 28 23.14 4.92 9.31
N TYR A 29 22.81 5.46 8.13
CA TYR A 29 23.45 5.10 6.86
C TYR A 29 24.14 6.30 6.21
N LYS A 30 25.29 6.09 5.57
CA LYS A 30 26.00 7.15 4.83
C LYS A 30 25.32 7.45 3.48
N GLU A 31 24.79 6.41 2.84
CA GLU A 31 24.11 6.49 1.55
C GLU A 31 22.60 6.71 1.75
N ALA A 32 22.07 7.77 1.13
CA ALA A 32 20.65 8.11 1.26
C ALA A 32 19.73 7.00 0.73
N GLN A 33 20.11 6.33 -0.37
CA GLN A 33 19.36 5.21 -0.92
C GLN A 33 19.13 4.08 0.10
N LYS A 34 20.13 3.75 0.93
CA LYS A 34 20.00 2.71 1.97
C LYS A 34 19.04 3.14 3.07
N ALA A 35 19.11 4.40 3.48
CA ALA A 35 18.18 4.96 4.47
C ALA A 35 16.72 4.92 3.96
N TRP A 36 16.50 5.29 2.70
CA TRP A 36 15.20 5.20 2.05
C TRP A 36 14.70 3.76 1.95
N ALA A 37 15.55 2.82 1.49
CA ALA A 37 15.19 1.41 1.40
C ALA A 37 14.82 0.81 2.77
N GLN A 38 15.55 1.20 3.82
CA GLN A 38 15.26 0.80 5.19
C GLN A 38 13.93 1.37 5.70
N THR A 39 13.65 2.64 5.42
CA THR A 39 12.40 3.30 5.86
C THR A 39 11.19 2.70 5.15
N LEU A 40 11.33 2.39 3.86
CA LEU A 40 10.31 1.69 3.07
C LEU A 40 10.21 0.20 3.41
N LYS A 41 11.08 -0.32 4.28
CA LYS A 41 11.13 -1.74 4.69
C LYS A 41 11.19 -2.70 3.49
N LEU A 42 11.94 -2.31 2.45
CA LEU A 42 12.09 -3.11 1.24
C LEU A 42 12.76 -4.44 1.58
N SER A 43 12.18 -5.54 1.11
CA SER A 43 12.75 -6.87 1.28
C SER A 43 14.06 -7.04 0.50
N SER A 44 14.81 -8.13 0.76
CA SER A 44 16.01 -8.47 0.00
C SER A 44 15.73 -8.69 -1.48
N GLU A 45 14.56 -9.22 -1.81
CA GLU A 45 14.12 -9.49 -3.18
C GLU A 45 13.81 -8.20 -3.95
N GLU A 46 13.44 -7.13 -3.23
CA GLU A 46 13.11 -5.82 -3.81
C GLU A 46 14.32 -4.91 -3.97
N GLN A 47 15.52 -5.31 -3.50
CA GLN A 47 16.73 -4.48 -3.60
C GLN A 47 17.10 -4.15 -5.05
N GLY A 48 16.85 -5.08 -5.98
CA GLY A 48 17.09 -4.86 -7.42
C GLY A 48 16.21 -3.77 -8.04
N VAL A 49 15.04 -3.51 -7.43
CA VAL A 49 14.07 -2.49 -7.87
C VAL A 49 13.94 -1.32 -6.89
N ALA A 50 14.86 -1.22 -5.91
CA ALA A 50 14.79 -0.22 -4.85
C ALA A 50 14.74 1.22 -5.38
N GLY A 51 15.50 1.54 -6.43
CA GLY A 51 15.47 2.86 -7.05
C GLY A 51 14.08 3.25 -7.57
N TYR A 52 13.35 2.31 -8.18
CA TYR A 52 11.99 2.52 -8.65
C TYR A 52 11.02 2.73 -7.48
N ARG A 53 11.11 1.89 -6.43
CA ARG A 53 10.27 2.03 -5.22
C ARG A 53 10.48 3.35 -4.49
N ILE A 54 11.73 3.82 -4.42
CA ILE A 54 12.05 5.10 -3.81
C ILE A 54 11.47 6.26 -4.64
N ALA A 55 11.56 6.18 -5.97
CA ALA A 55 10.94 7.18 -6.84
C ALA A 55 9.41 7.22 -6.68
N GLU A 56 8.75 6.07 -6.59
CA GLU A 56 7.30 5.99 -6.29
C GLU A 56 6.97 6.62 -4.94
N ALA A 57 7.75 6.31 -3.89
CA ALA A 57 7.57 6.89 -2.56
C ALA A 57 7.74 8.41 -2.55
N ILE A 58 8.73 8.94 -3.29
CA ILE A 58 8.95 10.38 -3.46
C ILE A 58 7.71 11.05 -4.06
N VAL A 59 7.17 10.48 -5.15
CA VAL A 59 5.96 11.00 -5.81
C VAL A 59 4.75 10.90 -4.89
N ALA A 60 4.62 9.80 -4.14
CA ALA A 60 3.56 9.63 -3.15
C ALA A 60 3.63 10.69 -2.04
N CYS A 61 4.83 10.94 -1.48
CA CYS A 61 5.02 11.99 -0.48
C CYS A 61 4.68 13.38 -1.01
N ASP A 62 5.08 13.73 -2.25
CA ASP A 62 4.75 15.03 -2.82
C ASP A 62 3.24 15.22 -3.00
N ARG A 63 2.53 14.16 -3.47
CA ARG A 63 1.06 14.18 -3.57
C ARG A 63 0.40 14.41 -2.21
N GLU A 64 0.83 13.70 -1.18
CA GLU A 64 0.30 13.89 0.18
C GLU A 64 0.61 15.30 0.72
N LEU A 65 1.81 15.85 0.45
CA LEU A 65 2.13 17.24 0.81
C LEU A 65 1.20 18.25 0.10
N ASN A 66 0.82 17.98 -1.15
CA ASN A 66 -0.13 18.80 -1.88
C ASN A 66 -1.55 18.72 -1.27
N LEU A 67 -1.99 17.52 -0.88
CA LEU A 67 -3.26 17.33 -0.18
C LEU A 67 -3.29 18.05 1.18
N ILE A 68 -2.21 17.95 1.96
CA ILE A 68 -2.07 18.68 3.23
C ILE A 68 -2.10 20.18 3.00
N THR A 69 -1.38 20.68 1.98
CA THR A 69 -1.37 22.11 1.63
C THR A 69 -2.78 22.59 1.29
N ALA A 70 -3.52 21.83 0.48
CA ALA A 70 -4.90 22.15 0.11
C ALA A 70 -5.82 22.14 1.34
N ALA A 71 -5.77 21.11 2.17
CA ALA A 71 -6.59 20.99 3.38
C ALA A 71 -6.33 22.11 4.40
N LEU A 72 -5.08 22.55 4.54
CA LEU A 72 -4.73 23.69 5.40
C LEU A 72 -5.29 25.01 4.86
N ARG A 73 -5.26 25.21 3.55
CA ARG A 73 -5.86 26.38 2.91
C ARG A 73 -7.37 26.39 3.08
N ASP A 74 -8.02 25.26 2.84
CA ASP A 74 -9.48 25.11 2.99
C ASP A 74 -9.93 25.33 4.45
N GLY A 75 -9.07 24.98 5.41
CA GLY A 75 -9.25 25.28 6.83
C GLY A 75 -9.00 26.73 7.25
N ASN A 76 -8.69 27.64 6.31
CA ASN A 76 -8.32 29.04 6.55
C ASN A 76 -7.16 29.22 7.54
N TYR A 77 -6.23 28.27 7.58
CA TYR A 77 -5.00 28.43 8.36
C TYR A 77 -4.04 29.39 7.66
N ALA A 78 -3.22 30.12 8.43
CA ALA A 78 -2.31 31.10 7.85
C ALA A 78 -1.17 30.43 7.07
N ASP A 79 -1.12 30.66 5.75
CA ASP A 79 -0.17 30.03 4.82
C ASP A 79 1.31 30.23 5.24
N ASN A 80 1.63 31.37 5.85
CA ASN A 80 3.00 31.67 6.28
C ASN A 80 3.50 30.80 7.44
N LEU A 81 2.60 30.14 8.18
CA LEU A 81 2.96 29.25 9.29
C LEU A 81 3.43 27.86 8.81
N THR A 82 3.03 27.43 7.61
CA THR A 82 3.29 26.06 7.12
C THR A 82 3.98 26.01 5.78
N SER A 83 3.66 26.92 4.85
CA SER A 83 4.18 26.90 3.48
C SER A 83 5.71 26.85 3.39
N PRO A 84 6.50 27.66 4.13
CA PRO A 84 7.96 27.59 4.06
C PRO A 84 8.52 26.23 4.49
N TYR A 85 7.90 25.60 5.47
CA TYR A 85 8.32 24.29 6.00
C TYR A 85 7.91 23.16 5.06
N LEU A 86 6.68 23.18 4.53
CA LEU A 86 6.23 22.21 3.53
C LEU A 86 7.04 22.32 2.22
N HIS A 87 7.45 23.53 1.83
CA HIS A 87 8.36 23.73 0.71
C HIS A 87 9.75 23.15 0.99
N THR A 88 10.25 23.32 2.22
CA THR A 88 11.53 22.72 2.65
C THR A 88 11.46 21.18 2.58
N LEU A 89 10.33 20.56 2.98
CA LEU A 89 10.14 19.11 2.82
C LEU A 89 10.16 18.66 1.36
N ARG A 90 9.59 19.45 0.44
CA ARG A 90 9.66 19.12 -1.00
C ARG A 90 11.10 19.09 -1.51
N ASN A 91 12.00 19.90 -0.95
CA ASN A 91 13.42 19.83 -1.29
C ASN A 91 14.05 18.49 -0.84
N ALA A 92 13.59 17.91 0.27
CA ALA A 92 14.00 16.58 0.71
C ALA A 92 13.56 15.45 -0.24
N LEU A 93 12.54 15.70 -1.06
CA LEU A 93 11.99 14.76 -2.04
C LEU A 93 12.68 14.83 -3.41
N ASN A 94 13.73 15.63 -3.56
CA ASN A 94 14.47 15.68 -4.82
C ASN A 94 15.18 14.35 -5.11
N ILE A 95 14.85 13.70 -6.23
CA ILE A 95 15.39 12.40 -6.62
C ILE A 95 16.93 12.37 -6.69
N ASN A 96 17.56 13.50 -7.02
CA ASN A 96 19.02 13.60 -7.07
C ASN A 96 19.68 13.42 -5.70
N LEU A 97 18.95 13.67 -4.60
CA LEU A 97 19.45 13.47 -3.24
C LEU A 97 19.52 11.99 -2.85
N VAL A 98 18.75 11.12 -3.50
CA VAL A 98 18.75 9.67 -3.22
C VAL A 98 20.10 9.03 -3.54
N GLN A 99 20.75 9.50 -4.62
CA GLN A 99 22.09 9.06 -5.02
C GLN A 99 23.20 9.80 -4.24
N GLY A 100 22.83 10.80 -3.45
CA GLY A 100 23.76 11.61 -2.67
C GLY A 100 24.05 11.03 -1.28
N SER A 101 24.72 11.85 -0.47
CA SER A 101 24.99 11.53 0.93
C SER A 101 23.75 11.76 1.79
N SER A 102 23.59 10.97 2.85
CA SER A 102 22.47 11.14 3.79
C SER A 102 22.40 12.54 4.39
N SER A 103 23.54 13.21 4.60
CA SER A 103 23.62 14.58 5.12
C SER A 103 22.89 15.59 4.22
N GLN A 104 23.00 15.45 2.90
CA GLN A 104 22.34 16.34 1.93
C GLN A 104 20.82 16.22 1.93
N THR A 105 20.28 15.07 2.30
CA THR A 105 18.83 14.89 2.51
C THR A 105 18.42 15.39 3.90
N ASN A 106 19.21 15.04 4.91
CA ASN A 106 18.90 15.30 6.32
C ASN A 106 18.80 16.80 6.67
N GLN A 107 19.53 17.67 5.97
CA GLN A 107 19.43 19.13 6.15
C GLN A 107 18.02 19.70 5.90
N TYR A 108 17.17 18.99 5.16
CA TYR A 108 15.79 19.39 4.88
C TYR A 108 14.79 18.81 5.88
N LEU A 109 15.20 17.82 6.69
CA LEU A 109 14.37 17.13 7.69
C LEU A 109 14.66 17.63 9.11
N ARG A 110 14.80 18.95 9.26
CA ARG A 110 15.06 19.59 10.57
C ARG A 110 13.84 19.49 11.47
N GLU A 111 14.06 19.63 12.78
CA GLU A 111 12.99 19.47 13.78
C GLU A 111 11.83 20.43 13.54
N GLU A 112 12.12 21.70 13.28
CA GLU A 112 11.11 22.73 12.98
C GLU A 112 10.28 22.40 11.75
N VAL A 113 10.87 21.71 10.76
CA VAL A 113 10.19 21.28 9.55
C VAL A 113 9.23 20.13 9.87
N LEU A 114 9.68 19.14 10.63
CA LEU A 114 8.83 18.01 11.04
C LEU A 114 7.72 18.45 12.01
N LEU A 115 8.00 19.42 12.89
CA LEU A 115 6.99 20.00 13.77
C LEU A 115 5.84 20.66 13.00
N SER A 116 6.09 21.20 11.80
CA SER A 116 5.01 21.72 10.95
C SER A 116 4.03 20.63 10.50
N LEU A 117 4.52 19.42 10.16
CA LEU A 117 3.67 18.27 9.85
C LEU A 117 2.96 17.75 11.10
N ARG A 118 3.66 17.68 12.24
CA ARG A 118 3.04 17.28 13.50
C ARG A 118 1.91 18.22 13.87
N TRP A 119 2.10 19.53 13.75
CA TRP A 119 1.07 20.52 13.97
C TRP A 119 -0.09 20.34 12.98
N ALA A 120 0.20 20.19 11.69
CA ALA A 120 -0.82 19.94 10.66
C ALA A 120 -1.64 18.69 10.99
N SER A 121 -1.03 17.63 11.52
CA SER A 121 -1.74 16.41 11.92
C SER A 121 -2.75 16.65 13.04
N VAL A 122 -2.46 17.57 13.97
CA VAL A 122 -3.31 17.87 15.12
C VAL A 122 -4.50 18.75 14.72
N VAL A 123 -4.32 19.65 13.75
CA VAL A 123 -5.36 20.62 13.34
C VAL A 123 -6.26 20.10 12.21
N LEU A 124 -5.75 19.20 11.37
CA LEU A 124 -6.54 18.57 10.31
C LEU A 124 -7.43 17.46 10.89
N PRO A 125 -8.61 17.21 10.29
CA PRO A 125 -9.48 16.10 10.70
C PRO A 125 -8.77 14.75 10.54
N ASP A 126 -9.19 13.77 11.33
CA ASP A 126 -8.77 12.38 11.13
C ASP A 126 -9.46 11.80 9.90
N GLU A 127 -8.81 10.81 9.28
CA GLU A 127 -9.44 9.99 8.25
C GLU A 127 -10.28 8.89 8.91
N ASP A 128 -11.50 8.67 8.41
CA ASP A 128 -12.50 7.81 9.05
C ASP A 128 -12.11 6.32 9.09
N HIS A 129 -11.23 5.86 8.19
CA HIS A 129 -10.83 4.45 8.07
C HIS A 129 -9.32 4.36 7.87
N GLN A 130 -8.65 3.65 8.79
CA GLN A 130 -7.27 3.23 8.60
C GLN A 130 -7.08 1.77 9.00
N ALA A 131 -6.42 1.02 8.11
CA ALA A 131 -5.86 -0.29 8.38
C ALA A 131 -5.04 -0.28 9.67
N THR A 132 -5.23 -1.27 10.52
CA THR A 132 -4.36 -1.48 11.69
C THR A 132 -3.05 -2.14 11.27
N ALA A 133 -1.98 -1.94 12.05
CA ALA A 133 -0.71 -2.63 11.84
C ALA A 133 -0.87 -4.16 11.86
N GLU A 134 -1.79 -4.67 12.69
CA GLU A 134 -2.17 -6.08 12.76
C GLU A 134 -2.81 -6.55 11.44
N SER A 135 -3.79 -5.81 10.91
CA SER A 135 -4.42 -6.14 9.63
C SER A 135 -3.41 -6.15 8.47
N MET A 136 -2.44 -5.24 8.50
CA MET A 136 -1.35 -5.19 7.52
C MET A 136 -0.38 -6.37 7.68
N ALA A 137 -0.10 -6.81 8.91
CA ALA A 137 0.72 -7.98 9.17
C ALA A 137 0.05 -9.27 8.65
N GLU A 138 -1.26 -9.43 8.87
CA GLU A 138 -2.04 -10.52 8.31
C GLU A 138 -2.04 -10.51 6.77
N LEU A 139 -2.25 -9.34 6.15
CA LEU A 139 -2.17 -9.22 4.70
C LEU A 139 -0.78 -9.59 4.17
N LYS A 140 0.28 -9.18 4.87
CA LYS A 140 1.66 -9.53 4.52
C LYS A 140 1.90 -11.04 4.58
N ALA A 141 1.32 -11.74 5.56
CA ALA A 141 1.39 -13.19 5.64
C ALA A 141 0.70 -13.86 4.45
N LEU A 142 -0.51 -13.42 4.09
CA LEU A 142 -1.24 -13.93 2.91
C LEU A 142 -0.48 -13.69 1.60
N VAL A 143 0.15 -12.52 1.44
CA VAL A 143 1.00 -12.20 0.29
C VAL A 143 2.20 -13.15 0.20
N ALA A 144 2.81 -13.51 1.33
CA ALA A 144 3.91 -14.48 1.35
C ALA A 144 3.43 -15.90 0.99
N GLU A 145 2.24 -16.29 1.43
CA GLU A 145 1.62 -17.57 1.05
C GLU A 145 1.28 -17.63 -0.45
N LEU A 146 0.74 -16.54 -1.00
CA LEU A 146 0.46 -16.40 -2.44
C LEU A 146 1.74 -16.53 -3.26
N GLU A 147 2.82 -15.88 -2.83
CA GLU A 147 4.12 -16.01 -3.47
C GLU A 147 4.68 -17.44 -3.39
N ALA A 148 4.52 -18.12 -2.27
CA ALA A 148 4.93 -19.52 -2.14
C ALA A 148 4.14 -20.41 -3.10
N ALA A 149 2.83 -20.21 -3.21
CA ALA A 149 1.99 -20.94 -4.17
C ALA A 149 2.41 -20.68 -5.63
N LEU A 150 2.83 -19.46 -5.95
CA LEU A 150 3.32 -19.10 -7.28
C LEU A 150 4.61 -19.83 -7.70
N LYS A 151 5.35 -20.44 -6.78
CA LYS A 151 6.57 -21.21 -7.10
C LYS A 151 6.26 -22.63 -7.60
N SER A 152 5.01 -23.09 -7.45
CA SER A 152 4.58 -24.39 -7.94
C SER A 152 4.73 -24.50 -9.47
N GLN A 153 5.11 -25.68 -9.93
CA GLN A 153 5.08 -26.05 -11.34
C GLN A 153 3.64 -26.42 -11.73
N GLY A 154 3.30 -26.40 -13.02
CA GLY A 154 1.96 -26.76 -13.50
C GLY A 154 0.95 -25.62 -13.59
N ILE A 155 1.23 -24.44 -13.00
CA ILE A 155 0.34 -23.27 -13.15
C ILE A 155 0.39 -22.74 -14.60
N PRO A 156 -0.77 -22.57 -15.26
CA PRO A 156 -0.88 -22.00 -16.60
C PRO A 156 -0.23 -20.63 -16.75
N PRO A 157 0.31 -20.28 -17.94
CA PRO A 157 1.03 -19.03 -18.17
C PRO A 157 0.21 -17.77 -17.85
N HIS A 158 -1.02 -17.63 -18.36
CA HIS A 158 -1.81 -16.41 -18.13
C HIS A 158 -2.26 -16.31 -16.68
N PHE A 159 -2.71 -17.43 -16.08
CA PHE A 159 -3.08 -17.43 -14.67
C PHE A 159 -1.89 -17.08 -13.74
N ARG A 160 -0.69 -17.58 -14.05
CA ARG A 160 0.55 -17.20 -13.35
C ARG A 160 0.89 -15.73 -13.53
N GLN A 161 0.69 -15.18 -14.73
CA GLN A 161 0.96 -13.77 -15.02
C GLN A 161 0.00 -12.86 -14.26
N TYR A 162 -1.30 -13.17 -14.26
CA TYR A 162 -2.31 -12.48 -13.47
C TYR A 162 -1.94 -12.47 -11.98
N ALA A 163 -1.61 -13.64 -11.42
CA ALA A 163 -1.22 -13.78 -10.02
C ALA A 163 0.03 -12.97 -9.66
N LYS A 164 1.04 -12.93 -10.54
CA LYS A 164 2.23 -12.08 -10.38
C LYS A 164 1.88 -10.60 -10.38
N GLY A 165 1.02 -10.16 -11.31
CA GLY A 165 0.57 -8.77 -11.38
C GLY A 165 -0.17 -8.31 -10.11
N LEU A 166 -1.02 -9.18 -9.56
CA LEU A 166 -1.66 -8.97 -8.26
C LEU A 166 -0.63 -8.87 -7.13
N LEU A 167 0.32 -9.82 -7.06
CA LEU A 167 1.34 -9.86 -6.03
C LEU A 167 2.17 -8.57 -6.02
N ASP A 168 2.63 -8.13 -7.19
CA ASP A 168 3.42 -6.91 -7.34
C ASP A 168 2.61 -5.65 -6.95
N SER A 169 1.33 -5.60 -7.35
CA SER A 169 0.43 -4.49 -7.00
C SER A 169 0.22 -4.39 -5.48
N LEU A 170 -0.01 -5.53 -4.81
CA LEU A 170 -0.19 -5.58 -3.37
C LEU A 170 1.09 -5.25 -2.60
N ARG A 171 2.25 -5.77 -3.03
CA ARG A 171 3.56 -5.41 -2.45
C ARG A 171 3.80 -3.91 -2.52
N THR A 172 3.61 -3.33 -3.71
CA THR A 172 3.72 -1.88 -3.92
C THR A 172 2.79 -1.13 -2.97
N ALA A 173 1.53 -1.56 -2.88
CA ALA A 173 0.54 -0.92 -2.03
C ALA A 173 0.89 -0.99 -0.54
N MET A 174 1.39 -2.13 -0.06
CA MET A 174 1.85 -2.27 1.33
C MET A 174 3.05 -1.38 1.63
N THR A 175 3.98 -1.21 0.69
CA THR A 175 5.12 -0.31 0.81
C THR A 175 4.70 1.16 0.86
N MET A 176 3.64 1.53 0.13
CA MET A 176 3.13 2.91 0.08
C MET A 176 2.12 3.24 1.19
N TRP A 177 1.58 2.23 1.88
CA TRP A 177 0.59 2.41 2.96
C TRP A 177 1.03 3.38 4.07
N PRO A 178 2.28 3.36 4.58
CA PRO A 178 2.73 4.34 5.58
C PRO A 178 2.69 5.80 5.12
N ILE A 179 2.65 6.03 3.80
CA ILE A 179 2.65 7.37 3.19
C ILE A 179 1.21 7.77 2.85
N GLN A 180 0.51 6.94 2.07
CA GLN A 180 -0.78 7.28 1.44
C GLN A 180 -2.00 6.63 2.12
N GLY A 181 -1.81 5.93 3.24
CA GLY A 181 -2.87 5.18 3.90
C GLY A 181 -3.40 4.06 3.02
N GLU A 182 -4.71 3.82 3.05
CA GLU A 182 -5.35 2.69 2.36
C GLU A 182 -5.49 2.87 0.84
N ALA A 183 -5.29 4.08 0.31
CA ALA A 183 -5.55 4.37 -1.10
C ALA A 183 -4.78 3.46 -2.08
N PRO A 184 -3.48 3.14 -1.88
CA PRO A 184 -2.75 2.20 -2.73
C PRO A 184 -3.34 0.78 -2.70
N LEU A 185 -3.76 0.29 -1.53
CA LEU A 185 -4.38 -1.03 -1.39
C LEU A 185 -5.71 -1.09 -2.13
N ARG A 186 -6.52 -0.04 -1.99
CA ARG A 186 -7.81 0.08 -2.68
C ARG A 186 -7.62 0.04 -4.20
N ASN A 187 -6.62 0.74 -4.70
CA ASN A 187 -6.28 0.74 -6.12
C ASN A 187 -5.78 -0.63 -6.59
N ALA A 188 -4.95 -1.32 -5.79
CA ALA A 188 -4.48 -2.67 -6.10
C ALA A 188 -5.64 -3.68 -6.21
N VAL A 189 -6.58 -3.64 -5.27
CA VAL A 189 -7.79 -4.50 -5.30
C VAL A 189 -8.62 -4.22 -6.56
N ARG A 190 -8.91 -2.94 -6.85
CA ARG A 190 -9.69 -2.56 -8.03
C ARG A 190 -9.01 -2.95 -9.33
N LYS A 191 -7.69 -2.76 -9.40
CA LYS A 191 -6.89 -3.17 -10.56
C LYS A 191 -6.97 -4.68 -10.77
N ALA A 192 -6.79 -5.48 -9.72
CA ALA A 192 -6.88 -6.93 -9.82
C ALA A 192 -8.24 -7.40 -10.36
N VAL A 193 -9.33 -6.81 -9.86
CA VAL A 193 -10.69 -7.11 -10.37
C VAL A 193 -10.83 -6.72 -11.84
N ALA A 194 -10.35 -5.55 -12.23
CA ALA A 194 -10.41 -5.09 -13.61
C ALA A 194 -9.58 -5.97 -14.54
N ASP A 195 -8.35 -6.31 -14.16
CA ASP A 195 -7.47 -7.19 -14.94
C ASP A 195 -8.13 -8.57 -15.15
N ALA A 196 -8.74 -9.13 -14.11
CA ALA A 196 -9.47 -10.40 -14.22
C ALA A 196 -10.70 -10.33 -15.13
N GLN A 197 -11.37 -9.17 -15.20
CA GLN A 197 -12.49 -8.94 -16.13
C GLN A 197 -12.01 -8.82 -17.58
N PHE A 198 -10.88 -8.16 -17.82
CA PHE A 198 -10.34 -8.00 -19.17
C PHE A 198 -9.75 -9.30 -19.73
N GLU A 199 -9.18 -10.16 -18.87
CA GLU A 199 -8.56 -11.43 -19.26
C GLU A 199 -9.49 -12.63 -19.08
N GLU A 200 -10.78 -12.41 -18.83
CA GLU A 200 -11.73 -13.42 -18.39
C GLU A 200 -11.77 -14.66 -19.31
N GLU A 201 -11.92 -14.45 -20.62
CA GLU A 201 -12.05 -15.56 -21.59
C GLU A 201 -10.80 -16.45 -21.61
N VAL A 202 -9.62 -15.83 -21.52
CA VAL A 202 -8.34 -16.52 -21.56
C VAL A 202 -8.09 -17.28 -20.25
N LEU A 203 -8.35 -16.62 -19.12
CA LEU A 203 -8.20 -17.25 -17.81
C LEU A 203 -9.16 -18.43 -17.65
N LYS A 204 -10.40 -18.33 -18.14
CA LYS A 204 -11.36 -19.43 -18.12
C LYS A 204 -10.89 -20.61 -18.97
N ALA A 205 -10.47 -20.36 -20.20
CA ALA A 205 -9.99 -21.41 -21.09
C ALA A 205 -8.81 -22.17 -20.46
N GLU A 206 -7.81 -21.46 -19.91
CA GLU A 206 -6.67 -22.10 -19.24
C GLU A 206 -7.08 -22.92 -18.01
N LEU A 207 -8.02 -22.41 -17.20
CA LEU A 207 -8.47 -23.10 -15.99
C LEU A 207 -9.33 -24.33 -16.31
N ASP A 208 -10.20 -24.25 -17.32
CA ASP A 208 -11.04 -25.36 -17.78
C ASP A 208 -10.19 -26.49 -18.39
N GLU A 209 -9.10 -26.15 -19.11
CA GLU A 209 -8.16 -27.13 -19.67
C GLU A 209 -7.35 -27.86 -18.60
N MET A 210 -7.05 -27.20 -17.48
CA MET A 210 -6.31 -27.80 -16.36
C MET A 210 -7.20 -28.69 -15.49
N GLY A 211 -8.50 -28.41 -15.34
CA GLY A 211 -9.36 -29.15 -14.40
C GLY A 211 -8.85 -29.09 -12.95
N ASP A 212 -9.00 -30.18 -12.19
CA ASP A 212 -8.72 -30.24 -10.74
C ASP A 212 -7.22 -30.41 -10.39
N HIS A 213 -6.35 -29.61 -11.01
CA HIS A 213 -4.94 -29.60 -10.65
C HIS A 213 -4.73 -28.92 -9.28
N PRO A 214 -4.21 -29.62 -8.25
CA PRO A 214 -4.13 -29.10 -6.88
C PRO A 214 -3.34 -27.79 -6.73
N GLU A 215 -2.32 -27.60 -7.57
CA GLU A 215 -1.50 -26.37 -7.60
C GLU A 215 -2.28 -25.15 -8.10
N VAL A 216 -3.20 -25.35 -9.05
CA VAL A 216 -4.06 -24.30 -9.60
C VAL A 216 -5.13 -23.92 -8.57
N GLU A 217 -5.71 -24.92 -7.91
CA GLU A 217 -6.67 -24.74 -6.82
C GLU A 217 -6.05 -23.94 -5.68
N THR A 218 -4.89 -24.39 -5.18
CA THR A 218 -4.16 -23.73 -4.09
C THR A 218 -3.85 -22.28 -4.45
N LEU A 219 -3.36 -22.01 -5.67
CA LEU A 219 -3.07 -20.64 -6.09
C LEU A 219 -4.34 -19.78 -6.11
N ARG A 220 -5.45 -20.32 -6.62
CA ARG A 220 -6.72 -19.62 -6.68
C ARG A 220 -7.28 -19.30 -5.30
N GLU A 221 -7.20 -20.23 -4.35
CA GLU A 221 -7.55 -19.97 -2.95
C GLU A 221 -6.71 -18.84 -2.34
N LYS A 222 -5.39 -18.84 -2.57
CA LYS A 222 -4.49 -17.79 -2.05
C LYS A 222 -4.74 -16.43 -2.68
N ILE A 223 -5.05 -16.37 -3.97
CA ILE A 223 -5.49 -15.13 -4.63
C ILE A 223 -6.78 -14.62 -3.97
N GLY A 224 -7.77 -15.51 -3.81
CA GLY A 224 -9.07 -15.17 -3.24
C GLY A 224 -8.96 -14.61 -1.82
N SER A 225 -8.25 -15.31 -0.94
CA SER A 225 -8.05 -14.90 0.46
C SER A 225 -7.30 -13.57 0.57
N THR A 226 -6.26 -13.38 -0.24
CA THR A 226 -5.45 -12.15 -0.24
C THR A 226 -6.26 -10.95 -0.70
N ILE A 227 -7.00 -11.07 -1.82
CA ILE A 227 -7.88 -10.00 -2.33
C ILE A 227 -8.97 -9.69 -1.30
N LYS A 228 -9.59 -10.72 -0.71
CA LYS A 228 -10.63 -10.56 0.31
C LYS A 228 -10.10 -9.75 1.49
N LYS A 229 -8.95 -10.11 2.05
CA LYS A 229 -8.34 -9.38 3.18
C LYS A 229 -8.01 -7.93 2.79
N ALA A 230 -7.41 -7.70 1.63
CA ALA A 230 -7.10 -6.34 1.16
C ALA A 230 -8.37 -5.48 0.96
N ALA A 231 -9.47 -6.08 0.50
CA ALA A 231 -10.75 -5.38 0.39
C ALA A 231 -11.44 -5.13 1.72
N THR A 232 -11.33 -6.06 2.68
CA THR A 232 -11.77 -5.84 4.07
C THR A 232 -11.07 -4.63 4.67
N ILE A 233 -9.76 -4.54 4.49
CA ILE A 233 -8.97 -3.41 4.98
C ILE A 233 -9.45 -2.09 4.38
N THR A 234 -9.78 -2.07 3.09
CA THR A 234 -10.06 -0.83 2.36
C THR A 234 -11.54 -0.42 2.34
N GLY A 235 -12.40 -1.21 2.99
CA GLY A 235 -13.85 -1.03 3.01
C GLY A 235 -14.56 -1.33 1.68
N ASP A 236 -13.87 -1.94 0.71
CA ASP A 236 -14.39 -2.19 -0.64
C ASP A 236 -15.03 -3.60 -0.78
N ILE A 237 -15.32 -4.34 0.31
CA ILE A 237 -15.96 -5.68 0.27
C ILE A 237 -17.28 -5.67 -0.52
N GLU A 238 -18.14 -4.67 -0.33
CA GLU A 238 -19.42 -4.58 -1.04
C GLU A 238 -19.25 -4.28 -2.54
N LYS A 239 -18.16 -3.61 -2.92
CA LYS A 239 -17.81 -3.39 -4.34
C LYS A 239 -17.20 -4.65 -4.94
N LEU A 240 -16.47 -5.41 -4.13
CA LEU A 240 -16.07 -6.75 -4.50
C LEU A 240 -17.28 -7.62 -4.76
N SER A 241 -18.26 -7.78 -3.87
CA SER A 241 -19.37 -8.73 -4.08
C SER A 241 -20.06 -8.62 -5.45
N LYS A 242 -20.14 -7.41 -6.03
CA LYS A 242 -20.67 -7.16 -7.39
C LYS A 242 -19.74 -7.56 -8.54
N GLY A 243 -18.41 -7.39 -8.40
CA GLY A 243 -17.42 -7.82 -9.40
C GLY A 243 -16.93 -9.26 -9.21
N TYR A 244 -16.92 -9.73 -7.96
CA TYR A 244 -16.47 -11.01 -7.43
C TYR A 244 -17.52 -12.10 -7.64
N GLY A 245 -18.82 -11.72 -7.65
CA GLY A 245 -19.89 -12.59 -8.12
C GLY A 245 -19.58 -13.16 -9.50
N TYR A 246 -18.95 -12.43 -10.41
CA TYR A 246 -18.71 -12.93 -11.76
C TYR A 246 -17.49 -13.90 -11.88
N LEU A 247 -16.48 -13.74 -11.03
CA LEU A 247 -15.32 -14.66 -10.93
C LEU A 247 -15.65 -15.97 -10.19
N LEU A 248 -16.75 -15.98 -9.43
CA LEU A 248 -17.21 -17.13 -8.64
C LEU A 248 -18.47 -17.80 -9.21
N ASP A 249 -19.40 -17.07 -9.82
CA ASP A 249 -20.75 -17.56 -10.19
C ASP A 249 -20.78 -18.31 -11.56
N LYS A 250 -19.63 -18.40 -12.25
CA LYS A 250 -19.40 -19.37 -13.35
C LYS A 250 -18.21 -20.31 -13.13
N GLY A 251 -17.71 -20.40 -11.89
CA GLY A 251 -17.06 -21.61 -11.40
C GLY A 251 -18.00 -22.20 -10.36
N ARG A 252 -18.96 -23.02 -10.79
CA ARG A 252 -20.10 -23.48 -9.95
C ARG A 252 -19.69 -24.25 -8.68
N GLU A 253 -18.40 -24.48 -8.46
CA GLU A 253 -17.82 -25.07 -7.25
C GLU A 253 -16.85 -24.15 -6.48
N PHE A 254 -16.41 -23.03 -7.06
CA PHE A 254 -15.43 -22.12 -6.44
C PHE A 254 -16.03 -21.01 -5.57
N GLY A 255 -17.27 -20.61 -5.87
CA GLY A 255 -18.02 -19.65 -5.06
C GLY A 255 -18.55 -20.23 -3.76
N GLN A 256 -18.82 -21.54 -3.73
CA GLN A 256 -19.44 -22.22 -2.60
C GLN A 256 -18.55 -22.18 -1.34
N ILE A 257 -17.23 -22.37 -1.50
CA ILE A 257 -16.29 -22.46 -0.38
C ILE A 257 -16.07 -21.09 0.30
N ILE A 258 -16.12 -19.98 -0.44
CA ILE A 258 -16.00 -18.63 0.13
C ILE A 258 -17.36 -18.11 0.64
N ALA A 259 -18.48 -18.46 -0.01
CA ALA A 259 -19.82 -18.16 0.49
C ALA A 259 -20.14 -18.86 1.82
N ASP A 260 -19.68 -20.10 1.99
CA ASP A 260 -19.82 -20.88 3.23
C ASP A 260 -18.87 -20.38 4.33
N SER A 261 -17.69 -19.88 3.97
CA SER A 261 -16.74 -19.25 4.91
C SER A 261 -17.14 -17.83 5.33
N ILE A 262 -18.00 -17.15 4.59
CA ILE A 262 -18.57 -15.83 4.95
C ILE A 262 -19.87 -16.00 5.75
N SER A 263 -20.66 -17.05 5.48
CA SER A 263 -21.92 -17.32 6.19
C SER A 263 -21.71 -17.98 7.57
N SER A 264 -20.58 -18.65 7.81
CA SER A 264 -20.26 -19.32 9.08
C SER A 264 -19.53 -18.47 10.13
N LEU A 265 -19.17 -17.21 9.81
CA LEU A 265 -18.54 -16.26 10.74
C LEU A 265 -19.46 -15.09 11.12
N GLY A 266 -20.74 -15.18 10.75
CA GLY A 266 -21.82 -14.24 11.11
C GLY A 266 -22.76 -14.75 12.21
N GLN A 267 -22.34 -15.74 13.00
CA GLN A 267 -22.96 -16.14 14.28
C GLN A 267 -21.93 -16.05 15.41
#